data_AF-A0A7X7LJ50-F1
#
_entry.id   AF-A0A7X7LJ50-F1
#
_cell.length_a   1.000
_cell.length_b   1.000
_cell.length_c   1.000
_cell.angle_alpha   90.00
_cell.angle_beta   90.00
_cell.angle_gamma   90.00
#
_symmetry.space_group_name_H-M   'P 1'
#
loop_
_entity.id
_entity.type
_entity.pdbx_description
1 polymer ?
#
loop_
_entity_poly.entity_id
_entity_poly.type
_entity_poly.pdbx_seq_one_letter_code
_entity_poly.pdbx_strand_id
1 'polypeptide(L)'
;LLFVLTLVMNEFYVIGGIVVVSTVLLYFVRKRRADMIQLIILAAIMSFYVYSVDYAFEKFLQPHQKERITVLLGENVDAKGAGYNLAQSKIAIGSGGFWGKGFLNGTQTKFNFVPEQGTDFIFCTVGEEWGFMGSLVVILLFMTLLVRIIILSEKQRSHFSRVYGYSIASILFLHFLINIGMTIGLVPVIGIPLPFFSYGGSSLWGFTIMLFVFIKLDSKRLDLL
;
A
#
# COMPACT_ATOMS: atom_id res chain seq x y z
N LEU A 1 -1.02 15.19 -2.72
CA LEU A 1 0.28 15.91 -2.77
C LEU A 1 0.32 16.99 -1.70
N LEU A 2 -0.64 17.94 -1.68
CA LEU A 2 -0.70 18.96 -0.62
C LEU A 2 -0.76 18.36 0.80
N PHE A 3 -1.66 17.40 1.04
CA PHE A 3 -1.73 16.65 2.29
C PHE A 3 -0.39 16.03 2.74
N VAL A 4 0.42 15.53 1.80
CA VAL A 4 1.71 14.92 2.13
C VAL A 4 2.73 16.01 2.45
N LEU A 5 2.75 17.09 1.66
CA LEU A 5 3.64 18.24 1.90
C LEU A 5 3.38 18.89 3.25
N THR A 6 2.13 18.99 3.68
CA THR A 6 1.78 19.58 4.99
C THR A 6 2.22 18.73 6.17
N LEU A 7 2.32 17.42 6.00
CA LEU A 7 2.77 16.52 7.06
C LEU A 7 4.30 16.35 7.08
N VAL A 8 4.96 16.50 5.93
CA VAL A 8 6.43 16.38 5.81
C VAL A 8 7.14 17.70 6.08
N MET A 9 6.54 18.82 5.70
CA MET A 9 7.10 20.15 5.87
C MET A 9 6.24 20.95 6.83
N ASN A 10 6.89 21.80 7.64
CA ASN A 10 6.19 22.71 8.53
C ASN A 10 5.14 23.53 7.73
N GLU A 11 3.94 23.64 8.28
CA GLU A 11 2.79 24.35 7.71
C GLU A 11 3.15 25.76 7.20
N PHE A 12 4.05 26.47 7.89
CA PHE A 12 4.50 27.81 7.51
C PHE A 12 5.28 27.81 6.17
N TYR A 13 6.08 26.78 5.89
CA TYR A 13 6.80 26.67 4.63
C TYR A 13 5.86 26.35 3.46
N VAL A 14 4.86 25.50 3.69
CA VAL A 14 3.88 25.14 2.64
C VAL A 14 2.99 26.33 2.31
N ILE A 15 2.50 27.06 3.32
CA ILE A 15 1.72 28.29 3.14
C ILE A 15 2.58 29.36 2.46
N GLY A 16 3.84 29.53 2.89
CA GLY A 16 4.78 30.45 2.25
C GLY A 16 4.99 30.15 0.76
N GLY A 17 5.15 28.88 0.39
CA GLY A 17 5.26 28.44 -1.00
C GLY A 17 4.00 28.76 -1.82
N ILE A 18 2.81 28.49 -1.26
CA ILE A 18 1.52 28.83 -1.91
C ILE A 18 1.43 30.34 -2.16
N VAL A 19 1.81 31.17 -1.18
CA VAL A 19 1.80 32.63 -1.31
C VAL A 19 2.76 33.08 -2.42
N VAL A 20 4.00 32.60 -2.43
CA VAL A 20 5.00 32.98 -3.46
C VAL A 20 4.50 32.62 -4.87
N VAL A 21 4.02 31.39 -5.06
CA VAL A 21 3.49 30.94 -6.37
C VAL A 21 2.28 31.78 -6.78
N SER A 22 1.38 32.06 -5.84
CA SER A 22 0.20 32.88 -6.09
C SER A 22 0.57 34.33 -6.46
N THR A 23 1.57 34.93 -5.81
CA THR A 23 2.07 36.28 -6.13
C THR A 23 2.69 36.33 -7.53
N VAL A 24 3.46 35.31 -7.92
CA VAL A 24 4.03 35.21 -9.28
C VAL A 24 2.93 35.08 -10.32
N LEU A 25 1.91 34.24 -10.09
CA LEU A 25 0.79 34.09 -11.01
C LEU A 25 -0.08 35.35 -11.12
N LEU A 26 -0.28 36.07 -10.01
CA LEU A 26 -0.98 37.35 -10.00
C LEU A 26 -0.27 38.41 -10.84
N TYR A 27 1.06 38.37 -10.94
CA TYR A 27 1.81 39.26 -11.82
C TYR A 27 1.45 39.05 -13.30
N PHE A 28 1.33 37.80 -13.75
CA PHE A 28 0.97 37.47 -15.15
C PHE A 28 -0.50 37.75 -15.48
N VAL A 29 -1.39 37.57 -14.50
CA VAL A 29 -2.85 37.62 -14.71
C VAL A 29 -3.45 39.00 -14.36
N ARG A 30 -2.61 39.97 -14.00
CA ARG A 30 -2.98 41.32 -13.50
C ARG A 30 -3.98 42.09 -14.37
N LYS A 31 -4.08 41.78 -15.67
CA LYS A 31 -5.03 42.44 -16.60
C LYS A 31 -6.47 41.93 -16.50
N ARG A 32 -6.73 40.76 -15.89
CA ARG A 32 -8.07 40.15 -15.82
C ARG A 32 -8.53 40.05 -14.36
N ARG A 33 -9.44 40.94 -13.94
CA ARG A 33 -9.93 41.01 -12.56
C ARG A 33 -10.61 39.70 -12.08
N ALA A 34 -11.34 39.02 -12.97
CA ALA A 34 -12.00 37.75 -12.63
C ALA A 34 -10.97 36.66 -12.29
N ASP A 35 -9.95 36.50 -13.13
CA ASP A 35 -8.89 35.49 -12.94
C ASP A 35 -8.03 35.81 -11.70
N MET A 36 -7.82 37.09 -11.36
CA MET A 36 -7.17 37.49 -10.10
C MET A 36 -7.98 37.09 -8.87
N ILE A 37 -9.29 37.33 -8.87
CA ILE A 37 -10.17 36.96 -7.74
C ILE A 37 -10.20 35.45 -7.58
N GLN A 38 -10.28 34.69 -8.67
CA GLN A 38 -10.23 33.22 -8.64
C GLN A 38 -8.91 32.69 -8.07
N LEU A 39 -7.77 33.26 -8.46
CA LEU A 39 -6.46 32.87 -7.92
C LEU A 39 -6.34 33.16 -6.42
N ILE A 40 -6.85 34.29 -5.94
CA ILE A 40 -6.83 34.63 -4.50
C ILE A 40 -7.72 33.68 -3.71
N ILE A 41 -8.93 33.37 -4.21
CA ILE A 41 -9.83 32.42 -3.57
C ILE A 41 -9.19 31.03 -3.52
N LEU A 42 -8.57 30.58 -4.62
CA LEU A 42 -7.88 29.29 -4.68
C LEU A 42 -6.73 29.23 -3.67
N ALA A 43 -5.91 30.28 -3.58
CA ALA A 43 -4.83 30.37 -2.61
C ALA A 43 -5.35 30.32 -1.16
N ALA A 44 -6.44 31.05 -0.86
CA ALA A 44 -7.07 31.04 0.46
C ALA A 44 -7.64 29.67 0.83
N ILE A 45 -8.30 28.98 -0.10
CA ILE A 45 -8.80 27.61 0.10
C ILE A 45 -7.64 26.65 0.38
N MET A 46 -6.55 26.76 -0.38
CA MET A 46 -5.38 25.89 -0.22
C MET A 46 -4.69 26.13 1.13
N SER A 47 -4.50 27.39 1.54
CA SER A 47 -3.94 27.72 2.86
C SER A 47 -4.85 27.26 4.00
N PHE A 48 -6.18 27.41 3.87
CA PHE A 48 -7.14 26.89 4.84
C PHE A 48 -7.09 25.36 4.94
N TYR A 49 -6.98 24.67 3.80
CA TYR A 49 -6.82 23.22 3.76
C TYR A 49 -5.55 22.77 4.47
N VAL A 50 -4.41 23.47 4.29
CA VAL A 50 -3.15 23.15 4.98
C VAL A 50 -3.34 23.15 6.50
N TYR A 51 -3.89 24.24 7.03
CA TYR A 51 -4.12 24.38 8.47
C TYR A 51 -5.12 23.35 9.00
N SER A 52 -6.17 23.07 8.22
CA SER A 52 -7.16 22.05 8.58
C SER A 52 -6.56 20.65 8.64
N VAL A 53 -5.57 20.32 7.80
CA VAL A 53 -4.92 19.00 7.78
C VAL A 53 -4.11 18.77 9.04
N ASP A 54 -3.29 19.73 9.45
CA ASP A 54 -2.45 19.60 10.64
C ASP A 54 -3.30 19.49 11.92
N TYR A 55 -4.29 20.38 12.04
CA TYR A 55 -5.27 20.29 13.14
C TYR A 55 -6.03 18.96 13.14
N ALA A 56 -6.46 18.48 11.97
CA ALA A 56 -7.17 17.21 11.86
C ALA A 56 -6.28 16.02 12.26
N PHE A 57 -5.03 16.03 11.80
CA PHE A 57 -4.04 15.03 12.11
C PHE A 57 -3.80 14.96 13.61
N GLU A 58 -3.67 16.10 14.30
CA GLU A 58 -3.39 16.11 15.73
C GLU A 58 -4.61 15.80 16.62
N LYS A 59 -5.80 16.26 16.26
CA LYS A 59 -6.98 16.15 17.13
C LYS A 59 -7.85 14.93 16.90
N PHE A 60 -7.91 14.39 15.68
CA PHE A 60 -8.88 13.35 15.33
C PHE A 60 -8.28 11.96 15.15
N LEU A 61 -7.00 11.86 14.77
CA LEU A 61 -6.36 10.57 14.57
C LEU A 61 -5.93 9.95 15.90
N GLN A 62 -6.16 8.65 16.02
CA GLN A 62 -5.68 7.88 17.16
C GLN A 62 -4.15 7.76 17.12
N PRO A 63 -3.45 7.60 18.27
CA PRO A 63 -2.00 7.55 18.31
C PRO A 63 -1.38 6.53 17.34
N HIS A 64 -1.93 5.33 17.25
CA HIS A 64 -1.45 4.28 16.33
C HIS A 64 -1.64 4.63 14.85
N GLN A 65 -2.65 5.44 14.50
CA GLN A 65 -2.90 5.88 13.13
C GLN A 65 -1.88 6.95 12.74
N LYS A 66 -1.58 7.88 13.66
CA LYS A 66 -0.51 8.86 13.48
C LYS A 66 0.83 8.17 13.31
N GLU A 67 1.18 7.25 14.21
CA GLU A 67 2.44 6.48 14.17
C GLU A 67 2.67 5.82 12.81
N ARG A 68 1.67 5.14 12.24
CA ARG A 68 1.78 4.51 10.91
C ARG A 68 2.05 5.52 9.79
N ILE A 69 1.48 6.72 9.86
CA ILE A 69 1.69 7.79 8.87
C ILE A 69 3.07 8.41 9.07
N THR A 70 3.46 8.74 10.30
CA THR A 70 4.76 9.33 10.64
C THR A 70 5.91 8.40 10.25
N VAL A 71 5.79 7.10 10.54
CA VAL A 71 6.74 6.04 10.11
C VAL A 71 6.85 5.96 8.58
N LEU A 72 5.74 6.08 7.85
CA LEU A 72 5.76 6.08 6.38
C LEU A 72 6.48 7.31 5.82
N LEU A 73 6.29 8.47 6.44
CA LEU A 73 6.93 9.73 6.07
C LEU A 73 8.41 9.80 6.46
N GLY A 74 8.90 8.84 7.25
CA GLY A 74 10.29 8.75 7.69
C GLY A 74 10.60 9.58 8.94
N GLU A 75 9.58 10.12 9.61
CA GLU A 75 9.71 10.75 10.92
C GLU A 75 9.58 9.67 12.00
N ASN A 76 10.47 9.68 12.99
CA ASN A 76 10.48 8.77 14.16
C ASN A 76 10.49 7.26 13.82
N VAL A 77 11.69 6.71 13.59
CA VAL A 77 11.90 5.26 13.55
C VAL A 77 11.92 4.74 14.98
N ASP A 78 10.77 4.29 15.48
CA ASP A 78 10.71 3.57 16.75
C ASP A 78 11.66 2.37 16.73
N ALA A 79 12.53 2.29 17.74
CA ALA A 79 13.61 1.29 17.79
C ALA A 79 13.12 -0.17 17.84
N LYS A 80 11.83 -0.41 18.11
CA LYS A 80 11.21 -1.74 18.22
C LYS A 80 9.81 -1.86 17.59
N GLY A 81 9.32 -0.80 16.95
CA GLY A 81 7.94 -0.71 16.47
C GLY A 81 7.78 -1.08 14.98
N ALA A 82 6.68 -0.61 14.39
CA ALA A 82 6.40 -0.80 12.97
C ALA A 82 7.50 -0.19 12.07
N GLY A 83 8.12 0.91 12.50
CA GLY A 83 9.24 1.55 11.79
C GLY A 83 10.50 0.69 11.74
N TYR A 84 10.80 -0.05 12.81
CA TYR A 84 11.92 -0.99 12.82
C TYR A 84 11.69 -2.14 11.83
N ASN A 85 10.51 -2.76 11.84
CA ASN A 85 10.16 -3.83 10.91
C ASN A 85 10.25 -3.35 9.46
N LEU A 86 9.75 -2.15 9.17
CA LEU A 86 9.82 -1.54 7.84
C LEU A 86 11.28 -1.30 7.41
N ALA A 87 12.10 -0.72 8.28
CA ALA A 87 13.51 -0.45 7.97
C ALA A 87 14.28 -1.74 7.69
N GLN A 88 14.11 -2.75 8.55
CA GLN A 88 14.76 -4.05 8.40
C GLN A 88 14.25 -4.81 7.16
N SER A 89 12.95 -4.71 6.84
CA SER A 89 12.38 -5.26 5.62
C SER A 89 13.03 -4.69 4.36
N LYS A 90 13.21 -3.36 4.30
CA LYS A 90 13.89 -2.69 3.19
C LYS A 90 15.36 -3.14 3.06
N ILE A 91 16.07 -3.26 4.19
CA ILE A 91 17.45 -3.74 4.21
C ILE A 91 17.54 -5.20 3.73
N ALA A 92 16.62 -6.07 4.18
CA ALA A 92 16.56 -7.47 3.79
C ALA A 92 16.39 -7.60 2.28
N ILE A 93 15.36 -6.96 1.71
CA ILE A 93 15.08 -6.95 0.27
C ILE A 93 16.28 -6.38 -0.50
N GLY A 94 16.83 -5.24 -0.06
CA GLY A 94 17.99 -4.62 -0.71
C GLY A 94 19.23 -5.51 -0.70
N SER A 95 19.42 -6.31 0.34
CA SER A 95 20.57 -7.20 0.49
C SER A 95 20.51 -8.47 -0.35
N GLY A 96 19.33 -8.85 -0.87
CA GLY A 96 19.17 -10.02 -1.73
C GLY A 96 19.74 -9.83 -3.15
N GLY A 97 19.91 -8.59 -3.62
CA GLY A 97 20.42 -8.33 -4.97
C GLY A 97 19.57 -9.00 -6.07
N PHE A 98 20.20 -9.38 -7.19
CA PHE A 98 19.46 -9.95 -8.32
C PHE A 98 19.06 -11.43 -8.10
N TRP A 99 19.97 -12.24 -7.54
CA TRP A 99 19.82 -13.69 -7.41
C TRP A 99 19.43 -14.19 -6.01
N GLY A 100 19.48 -13.32 -5.00
CA GLY A 100 19.25 -13.70 -3.61
C GLY A 100 20.49 -14.23 -2.92
N LYS A 101 20.39 -14.41 -1.61
CA LYS A 101 21.45 -15.03 -0.78
C LYS A 101 21.39 -16.56 -0.75
N GLY A 102 20.33 -17.15 -1.29
CA GLY A 102 20.03 -18.57 -1.23
C GLY A 102 19.07 -18.93 -0.10
N PHE A 103 18.36 -20.04 -0.28
CA PHE A 103 17.35 -20.54 0.66
C PHE A 103 17.95 -20.75 2.06
N LEU A 104 17.31 -20.20 3.10
CA LEU A 104 17.75 -20.23 4.50
C LEU A 104 19.13 -19.58 4.78
N ASN A 105 19.66 -18.81 3.84
CA ASN A 105 20.90 -18.05 3.98
C ASN A 105 20.66 -16.53 4.12
N GLY A 106 19.40 -16.10 4.25
CA GLY A 106 19.07 -14.71 4.56
C GLY A 106 19.68 -14.31 5.90
N THR A 107 20.38 -13.18 5.95
CA THR A 107 21.01 -12.70 7.19
C THR A 107 20.00 -11.94 8.05
N GLN A 108 19.13 -11.14 7.43
CA GLN A 108 18.12 -10.40 8.17
C GLN A 108 17.00 -11.34 8.65
N THR A 109 16.63 -12.29 7.80
CA THR A 109 15.58 -13.26 8.13
C THR A 109 16.02 -14.30 9.16
N LYS A 110 17.19 -14.90 8.98
CA LYS A 110 17.66 -15.99 9.87
C LYS A 110 17.89 -15.55 11.31
N PHE A 111 18.29 -14.29 11.52
CA PHE A 111 18.52 -13.74 12.85
C PHE A 111 17.28 -13.04 13.43
N ASN A 112 16.09 -13.20 12.80
CA ASN A 112 14.83 -12.60 13.22
C ASN A 112 14.93 -11.08 13.45
N PHE A 113 15.71 -10.38 12.62
CA PHE A 113 15.78 -8.93 12.68
C PHE A 113 14.46 -8.29 12.24
N VAL A 114 13.59 -9.03 11.53
CA VAL A 114 12.20 -8.66 11.28
C VAL A 114 11.29 -9.65 12.04
N PRO A 115 10.83 -9.32 13.26
CA PRO A 115 9.94 -10.17 14.05
C PRO A 115 8.74 -10.75 13.28
N GLU A 116 8.10 -9.93 12.43
CA GLU A 116 6.89 -10.28 11.66
C GLU A 116 7.19 -10.83 10.26
N GLN A 117 8.39 -11.36 10.03
CA GLN A 117 8.81 -11.92 8.72
C GLN A 117 8.06 -13.21 8.34
N GLY A 118 7.44 -13.92 9.29
CA GLY A 118 6.65 -15.11 9.00
C GLY A 118 5.21 -14.79 8.55
N THR A 119 4.71 -13.65 8.96
CA THR A 119 3.32 -13.20 8.87
C THR A 119 3.25 -12.09 7.82
N ASP A 120 3.31 -10.83 8.25
CA ASP A 120 2.96 -9.66 7.45
C ASP A 120 4.14 -9.16 6.60
N PHE A 121 5.37 -9.55 6.93
CA PHE A 121 6.58 -9.17 6.21
C PHE A 121 7.22 -10.32 5.43
N ILE A 122 6.49 -11.42 5.16
CA ILE A 122 7.03 -12.60 4.46
C ILE A 122 7.66 -12.31 3.09
N PHE A 123 7.20 -11.26 2.41
CA PHE A 123 7.77 -10.86 1.13
C PHE A 123 9.23 -10.40 1.26
N CYS A 124 9.67 -9.89 2.41
CA CYS A 124 11.07 -9.52 2.61
C CYS A 124 12.00 -10.73 2.66
N THR A 125 11.50 -11.86 3.16
CA THR A 125 12.21 -13.15 3.12
C THR A 125 12.42 -13.62 1.69
N VAL A 126 11.39 -13.50 0.85
CA VAL A 126 11.50 -13.82 -0.58
C VAL A 126 12.55 -12.92 -1.24
N GLY A 127 12.48 -11.61 -0.99
CA GLY A 127 13.41 -10.63 -1.56
C GLY A 127 14.85 -10.85 -1.10
N GLU A 128 15.08 -11.27 0.14
CA GLU A 128 16.43 -11.54 0.64
C GLU A 128 16.99 -12.88 0.12
N GLU A 129 16.21 -13.96 0.20
CA GLU A 129 16.70 -15.30 -0.10
C GLU A 129 16.75 -15.60 -1.60
N TRP A 130 15.77 -15.12 -2.37
CA TRP A 130 15.62 -15.40 -3.79
C TRP A 130 15.86 -14.17 -4.68
N GLY A 131 16.14 -13.02 -4.06
CA GLY A 131 16.50 -11.79 -4.75
C GLY A 131 15.37 -11.23 -5.60
N PHE A 132 15.74 -10.31 -6.50
CA PHE A 132 14.83 -9.72 -7.47
C PHE A 132 14.09 -10.77 -8.29
N MET A 133 14.77 -11.84 -8.72
CA MET A 133 14.18 -12.83 -9.60
C MET A 133 13.11 -13.68 -8.90
N GLY A 134 13.34 -14.05 -7.63
CA GLY A 134 12.31 -14.70 -6.81
C GLY A 134 11.10 -13.80 -6.56
N SER A 135 11.34 -12.54 -6.20
CA SER A 135 10.27 -11.55 -6.02
C SER A 135 9.44 -11.37 -7.30
N LEU A 136 10.09 -11.30 -8.46
CA LEU A 136 9.42 -11.22 -9.76
C LEU A 136 8.52 -12.44 -10.01
N VAL A 137 9.03 -13.65 -9.77
CA VAL A 137 8.26 -14.89 -9.93
C VAL A 137 7.01 -14.89 -9.05
N VAL A 138 7.13 -14.51 -7.77
CA VAL A 138 5.99 -14.43 -6.86
C VAL A 138 4.95 -13.41 -7.35
N ILE A 139 5.39 -12.22 -7.78
CA ILE A 139 4.50 -11.20 -8.35
C ILE A 139 3.78 -11.74 -9.59
N LEU A 140 4.50 -12.37 -10.52
CA LEU A 140 3.92 -12.91 -11.74
C LEU A 140 2.92 -14.04 -11.47
N LEU A 141 3.18 -14.91 -10.51
CA LEU A 141 2.24 -15.97 -10.10
C LEU A 141 0.94 -15.37 -9.56
N PHE A 142 1.03 -14.36 -8.69
CA PHE A 142 -0.14 -13.66 -8.17
C PHE A 142 -0.92 -12.94 -9.27
N MET A 143 -0.24 -12.22 -10.15
CA MET A 143 -0.88 -11.52 -11.28
C MET A 143 -1.58 -12.51 -12.22
N THR A 144 -0.94 -13.66 -12.50
CA THR A 144 -1.53 -14.73 -13.31
C THR A 144 -2.78 -15.29 -12.64
N LEU A 145 -2.75 -15.54 -11.33
CA LEU A 145 -3.90 -16.01 -10.56
C LEU A 145 -5.06 -15.00 -10.63
N LEU A 146 -4.79 -13.72 -10.40
CA LEU A 146 -5.81 -12.66 -10.43
C LEU A 146 -6.45 -12.53 -11.82
N VAL A 147 -5.64 -12.48 -12.88
CA VAL A 147 -6.13 -12.45 -14.26
C VAL A 147 -6.96 -13.70 -14.56
N ARG A 148 -6.53 -14.87 -14.10
CA ARG A 148 -7.27 -16.12 -14.28
C ARG A 148 -8.64 -16.07 -13.61
N ILE A 149 -8.74 -15.57 -12.38
CA ILE A 149 -10.01 -15.43 -11.66
C ILE A 149 -10.93 -14.46 -12.40
N ILE A 150 -10.42 -13.32 -12.87
CA ILE A 150 -11.21 -12.34 -13.63
C ILE A 150 -11.74 -12.95 -14.93
N ILE A 151 -10.88 -13.62 -15.71
CA ILE A 151 -11.30 -14.30 -16.95
C ILE A 151 -12.37 -15.37 -16.69
N LEU A 152 -12.26 -16.13 -15.60
CA LEU A 152 -13.28 -17.11 -15.22
C LEU A 152 -14.58 -16.45 -14.73
N SER A 153 -14.49 -15.29 -14.10
CA SER A 153 -15.64 -14.50 -13.64
C SER A 153 -16.46 -14.00 -14.82
N GLU A 154 -15.81 -13.48 -15.85
CA GLU A 154 -16.47 -13.04 -17.10
C GLU A 154 -17.22 -14.18 -17.80
N LYS A 155 -16.70 -15.41 -17.70
CA LYS A 155 -17.31 -16.59 -18.30
C LYS A 155 -18.53 -17.13 -17.53
N GLN A 156 -18.80 -16.60 -16.33
CA GLN A 156 -19.96 -17.03 -15.55
C GLN A 156 -21.26 -16.56 -16.21
N ARG A 157 -22.25 -17.47 -16.28
CA ARG A 157 -23.61 -17.15 -16.75
C ARG A 157 -24.44 -16.45 -15.68
N SER A 158 -24.29 -16.85 -14.42
CA SER A 158 -25.00 -16.24 -13.29
C SER A 158 -24.33 -14.94 -12.87
N HIS A 159 -25.12 -13.86 -12.75
CA HIS A 159 -24.67 -12.57 -12.21
C HIS A 159 -24.05 -12.71 -10.81
N PHE A 160 -24.64 -13.55 -9.96
CA PHE A 160 -24.12 -13.80 -8.62
C PHE A 160 -22.70 -14.39 -8.65
N SER A 161 -22.49 -15.43 -9.46
CA SER A 161 -21.19 -16.10 -9.57
C SER A 161 -20.12 -15.17 -10.17
N ARG A 162 -20.51 -14.31 -11.11
CA ARG A 162 -19.64 -13.28 -11.70
C ARG A 162 -19.20 -12.25 -10.65
N VAL A 163 -20.14 -11.67 -9.92
CA VAL A 163 -19.86 -10.68 -8.86
C VAL A 163 -18.99 -11.29 -7.76
N TYR A 164 -19.29 -12.53 -7.36
CA TYR A 164 -18.49 -13.25 -6.36
C TYR A 164 -17.03 -13.41 -6.79
N GLY A 165 -16.79 -13.76 -8.06
CA GLY A 165 -15.44 -13.87 -8.62
C GLY A 165 -14.67 -12.55 -8.62
N TYR A 166 -15.31 -11.43 -8.98
CA TYR A 166 -14.67 -10.10 -8.87
C TYR A 166 -14.36 -9.71 -7.43
N SER A 167 -15.25 -10.03 -6.49
CA SER A 167 -15.02 -9.77 -5.06
C SER A 167 -13.78 -10.51 -4.57
N ILE A 168 -13.62 -11.79 -4.93
CA ILE A 168 -12.42 -12.55 -4.58
C ILE A 168 -11.16 -11.96 -5.21
N ALA A 169 -11.21 -11.64 -6.51
CA ALA A 169 -10.07 -11.01 -7.18
C ALA A 169 -9.67 -9.69 -6.49
N SER A 170 -10.67 -8.89 -6.09
CA SER A 170 -10.46 -7.62 -5.39
C SER A 170 -9.85 -7.82 -4.00
N ILE A 171 -10.35 -8.78 -3.22
CA ILE A 171 -9.82 -9.10 -1.89
C ILE A 171 -8.37 -9.57 -1.98
N LEU A 172 -8.08 -10.52 -2.88
CA LEU A 172 -6.72 -11.04 -3.08
C LEU A 172 -5.78 -9.95 -3.57
N PHE A 173 -6.22 -9.11 -4.50
CA PHE A 173 -5.44 -8.01 -5.04
C PHE A 173 -5.10 -6.98 -3.95
N LEU A 174 -6.06 -6.58 -3.11
CA LEU A 174 -5.81 -5.64 -2.02
C LEU A 174 -4.80 -6.19 -1.01
N HIS A 175 -4.92 -7.46 -0.62
CA HIS A 175 -3.97 -8.08 0.31
C HIS A 175 -2.57 -8.16 -0.31
N PHE A 176 -2.47 -8.59 -1.57
CA PHE A 176 -1.23 -8.65 -2.32
C PHE A 176 -0.56 -7.26 -2.45
N LEU A 177 -1.33 -6.26 -2.90
CA LEU A 177 -0.85 -4.90 -3.13
C LEU A 177 -0.40 -4.24 -1.81
N ILE A 178 -1.19 -4.36 -0.75
CA ILE A 178 -0.86 -3.76 0.54
C ILE A 178 0.33 -4.48 1.17
N ASN A 179 0.39 -5.82 1.15
CA ASN A 179 1.50 -6.57 1.75
C ASN A 179 2.84 -6.24 1.07
N ILE A 180 2.89 -6.26 -0.26
CA ILE A 180 4.10 -5.85 -0.98
C ILE A 180 4.36 -4.37 -0.75
N GLY A 181 3.35 -3.52 -0.90
CA GLY A 181 3.47 -2.07 -0.71
C GLY A 181 4.02 -1.68 0.66
N MET A 182 3.61 -2.34 1.74
CA MET A 182 4.11 -2.07 3.08
C MET A 182 5.54 -2.57 3.26
N THR A 183 5.95 -3.71 2.69
CA THR A 183 7.32 -4.23 2.85
C THR A 183 8.37 -3.37 2.15
N ILE A 184 8.03 -2.75 1.01
CA ILE A 184 8.89 -1.77 0.33
C ILE A 184 8.66 -0.32 0.80
N GLY A 185 7.68 -0.08 1.69
CA GLY A 185 7.40 1.22 2.29
C GLY A 185 6.71 2.25 1.38
N LEU A 186 5.87 1.79 0.45
CA LEU A 186 4.96 2.64 -0.33
C LEU A 186 3.63 2.93 0.37
N VAL A 187 3.22 2.04 1.29
CA VAL A 187 1.93 2.07 2.01
C VAL A 187 2.24 1.92 3.51
N PRO A 188 1.45 2.53 4.43
CA PRO A 188 1.68 2.35 5.86
C PRO A 188 1.63 0.88 6.26
N VAL A 189 2.36 0.53 7.31
CA VAL A 189 2.38 -0.84 7.88
C VAL A 189 1.03 -1.13 8.54
N ILE A 190 0.20 -1.95 7.88
CA ILE A 190 -1.15 -2.26 8.36
C ILE A 190 -1.21 -3.61 9.08
N GLY A 191 -0.32 -4.54 8.70
CA GLY A 191 -0.28 -5.90 9.24
C GLY A 191 -1.32 -6.81 8.56
N ILE A 192 -1.15 -7.01 7.26
CA ILE A 192 -2.07 -7.83 6.45
C ILE A 192 -1.27 -8.97 5.82
N PRO A 193 -1.73 -10.23 5.95
CA PRO A 193 -1.01 -11.38 5.40
C PRO A 193 -1.08 -11.42 3.86
N LEU A 194 0.00 -11.89 3.24
CA LEU A 194 0.07 -12.25 1.84
C LEU A 194 -0.72 -13.55 1.61
N PRO A 195 -1.76 -13.56 0.75
CA PRO A 195 -2.62 -14.74 0.58
C PRO A 195 -1.82 -15.99 0.18
N PHE A 196 -2.13 -17.14 0.77
CA PHE A 196 -1.48 -18.44 0.47
C PHE A 196 0.03 -18.54 0.78
N PHE A 197 0.68 -17.47 1.20
CA PHE A 197 2.13 -17.43 1.41
C PHE A 197 2.51 -17.13 2.86
N SER A 198 1.83 -16.16 3.48
CA SER A 198 2.05 -15.80 4.89
C SER A 198 1.60 -16.89 5.85
N TYR A 199 2.32 -17.01 6.97
CA TYR A 199 1.96 -17.88 8.08
C TYR A 199 0.81 -17.27 8.88
N GLY A 200 -0.43 -17.60 8.51
CA GLY A 200 -1.62 -17.17 9.23
C GLY A 200 -2.76 -18.15 9.05
N GLY A 201 -2.97 -19.04 10.03
CA GLY A 201 -3.91 -20.16 9.91
C GLY A 201 -5.31 -19.74 9.46
N SER A 202 -5.93 -18.77 10.15
CA SER A 202 -7.27 -18.29 9.80
C SER A 202 -7.33 -17.63 8.42
N SER A 203 -6.30 -16.85 8.06
CA SER A 203 -6.24 -16.20 6.74
C SER A 203 -6.11 -17.22 5.61
N LEU A 204 -5.28 -18.26 5.80
CA LEU A 204 -5.11 -19.34 4.84
C LEU A 204 -6.42 -20.08 4.62
N TRP A 205 -7.13 -20.44 5.70
CA TRP A 205 -8.45 -21.06 5.62
C TRP A 205 -9.45 -20.16 4.89
N GLY A 206 -9.50 -18.87 5.22
CA GLY A 206 -10.39 -17.90 4.58
C GLY A 206 -10.17 -17.81 3.07
N PHE A 207 -8.93 -17.58 2.63
CA PHE A 207 -8.60 -17.48 1.20
C PHE A 207 -8.88 -18.79 0.45
N THR A 208 -8.56 -19.92 1.09
CA THR A 208 -8.80 -21.24 0.52
C THR A 208 -10.29 -21.48 0.33
N ILE A 209 -11.11 -21.29 1.36
CA ILE A 209 -12.56 -21.48 1.28
C ILE A 209 -13.17 -20.57 0.19
N MET A 210 -12.79 -19.29 0.15
CA MET A 210 -13.26 -18.36 -0.88
C MET A 210 -12.95 -18.86 -2.29
N LEU A 211 -11.70 -19.29 -2.52
CA LEU A 211 -11.27 -19.80 -3.82
C LEU A 211 -12.00 -21.09 -4.20
N PHE A 212 -12.16 -22.04 -3.28
CA PHE A 212 -12.86 -23.30 -3.53
C PHE A 212 -14.35 -23.12 -3.78
N VAL A 213 -15.00 -22.16 -3.10
CA VAL A 213 -16.39 -21.80 -3.40
C VAL A 213 -16.49 -21.27 -4.83
N PHE A 214 -15.56 -20.41 -5.28
CA PHE A 214 -15.56 -19.92 -6.66
C PHE A 214 -15.33 -21.04 -7.68
N ILE A 215 -14.40 -21.97 -7.40
CA ILE A 215 -14.17 -23.14 -8.26
C ILE A 215 -15.45 -24.00 -8.37
N LYS A 216 -16.17 -24.20 -7.26
CA LYS A 216 -17.45 -24.93 -7.25
C LYS A 216 -18.52 -24.23 -8.11
N LEU A 217 -18.58 -22.90 -8.05
CA LEU A 217 -19.49 -22.10 -8.88
C LEU A 217 -19.12 -22.21 -10.37
N ASP A 218 -17.83 -22.11 -10.72
CA ASP A 218 -17.36 -22.25 -12.10
C ASP A 218 -17.64 -23.65 -12.66
N SER A 219 -17.50 -24.69 -11.83
CA SER A 219 -17.79 -26.07 -12.23
C SER A 219 -19.27 -26.28 -12.60
N LYS A 220 -20.20 -25.55 -11.98
CA LYS A 220 -21.64 -25.65 -12.24
C LYS A 220 -22.14 -24.63 -13.26
N ARG A 221 -21.24 -23.87 -13.90
CA ARG A 221 -21.64 -22.76 -14.78
C ARG A 221 -22.50 -23.19 -15.97
N LEU A 222 -22.34 -24.43 -16.44
CA LEU A 222 -23.08 -24.96 -17.60
C LEU A 222 -24.46 -25.51 -17.21
N ASP A 223 -24.63 -25.89 -15.95
CA ASP A 223 -25.89 -26.43 -15.41
C ASP A 223 -26.90 -25.32 -15.11
N LEU A 224 -26.43 -24.08 -14.99
CA LEU A 224 -27.23 -22.87 -14.87
C LEU A 224 -27.69 -22.46 -16.28
N LEU A 225 -28.78 -23.06 -16.73
CA LEU A 225 -29.59 -22.66 -17.88
C LEU A 225 -30.93 -22.10 -17.39
#